data_AF-A0A2H9SRM3-F1
#
_entry.id   AF-A0A2H9SRM3-F1
#
_cell.length_a   1.000
_cell.length_b   1.000
_cell.length_c   1.000
_cell.angle_alpha   90.00
_cell.angle_beta   90.00
_cell.angle_gamma   90.00
#
_symmetry.space_group_name_H-M   'P 1'
#
loop_
_entity.id
_entity.type
_entity.pdbx_description
1 polymer ?
#
loop_
_entity_poly.entity_id
_entity_poly.type
_entity_poly.pdbx_seq_one_letter_code
_entity_poly.pdbx_strand_id
1 'polypeptide(L)'
;MFPLIRFSHNSVGFKPYDQDIPNNRIKIHSKFQAFFLNLFSNLFKIGSGTVKIQDLEKNKIHLNKPQLINWITTHQKDAKLDKKSSQALRDMLRLICAQKPPPKALSKPPKTPTPPLPPPPPTPPPPPPPTPLPPPPPPPTPPPPTPPPAKLPEEINFEQTFDAAQQNDAPAQAKLSKLYWHGIGTKESSAKAIEYARKSAAQGNCKGQYLLSGFLLNDPNASPAQIAEGVSLLQQSAEQGFSKAEFILGNVYLRGRNPIKQSPAEAFRWIKRAADHKYKRAYELLGLLYLKGIGTTIEEAKAFHWHFKAAHLKNPSPAALRTLGILYQDGIGIKQSSDRAFKWLHKAAIKNDRSAQYLTAIMFLKGVGTPVSAKNAFDSFVKAMNQGDRLSKAWVGLMFFDKGDHQIGLNYLLSAWIHGDQTVRNFINIERAARHIAPELFIQR
;
A
#
# COMPACT_ATOMS: atom_id res chain seq x y z
N MET A 1 -24.04 21.63 15.01
CA MET A 1 -23.79 22.24 13.69
C MET A 1 -22.49 23.06 13.80
N PHE A 2 -21.33 22.44 13.55
CA PHE A 2 -19.99 23.07 13.44
C PHE A 2 -19.12 22.12 12.59
N PRO A 3 -18.16 22.65 11.81
CA PRO A 3 -17.94 22.23 10.43
C PRO A 3 -17.17 20.93 10.28
N LEU A 4 -17.61 20.13 9.32
CA LEU A 4 -16.81 19.12 8.62
C LEU A 4 -15.45 19.76 8.26
N ILE A 5 -14.38 19.33 8.92
CA ILE A 5 -13.03 19.54 8.43
C ILE A 5 -12.93 18.76 7.11
N ARG A 6 -13.17 19.46 6.00
CA ARG A 6 -12.73 19.03 4.67
C ARG A 6 -11.22 18.81 4.78
N PHE A 7 -10.78 17.58 4.65
CA PHE A 7 -9.38 17.32 4.30
C PHE A 7 -9.18 17.91 2.90
N SER A 8 -8.66 19.14 2.82
CA SER A 8 -8.08 19.62 1.57
C SER A 8 -6.94 18.66 1.26
N HIS A 9 -7.10 17.87 0.20
CA HIS A 9 -6.01 17.13 -0.41
C HIS A 9 -4.98 18.14 -0.93
N ASN A 10 -4.08 18.58 -0.06
CA ASN A 10 -2.79 19.06 -0.51
C ASN A 10 -2.04 17.83 -1.00
N SER A 11 -2.09 17.68 -2.32
CA SER A 11 -1.26 16.83 -3.16
C SER A 11 0.22 17.00 -2.78
N VAL A 12 0.71 16.15 -1.87
CA VAL A 12 2.15 15.91 -1.72
C VAL A 12 2.48 14.75 -2.65
N GLY A 13 3.25 15.05 -3.69
CA GLY A 13 3.67 14.09 -4.69
C GLY A 13 4.32 12.85 -4.08
N PHE A 14 3.78 11.69 -4.43
CA PHE A 14 4.52 10.43 -4.35
C PHE A 14 5.78 10.55 -5.21
N LYS A 15 6.94 10.76 -4.59
CA LYS A 15 8.24 10.36 -5.14
C LYS A 15 8.50 8.91 -4.71
N PRO A 16 8.94 8.02 -5.61
CA PRO A 16 9.40 6.69 -5.24
C PRO A 16 10.72 6.87 -4.47
N TYR A 17 10.71 6.60 -3.17
CA TYR A 17 11.93 6.54 -2.36
C TYR A 17 12.35 5.08 -2.25
N ASP A 18 13.13 4.64 -3.24
CA ASP A 18 14.16 3.62 -3.06
C ASP A 18 15.39 4.15 -3.78
N GLN A 19 16.24 4.86 -3.02
CA GLN A 19 17.70 4.89 -3.11
C GLN A 19 18.24 5.96 -2.14
N ASP A 20 19.19 5.52 -1.31
CA ASP A 20 20.11 6.29 -0.47
C ASP A 20 19.53 7.16 0.64
N ILE A 21 19.09 6.51 1.71
CA ILE A 21 19.28 7.06 3.06
C ILE A 21 20.52 6.35 3.63
N PRO A 22 21.62 7.07 3.94
CA PRO A 22 22.79 6.45 4.54
C PRO A 22 22.36 5.70 5.80
N ASN A 23 22.87 4.48 5.85
CA ASN A 23 22.64 3.45 6.84
C ASN A 23 23.14 3.91 8.23
N ASN A 24 22.54 4.96 8.81
CA ASN A 24 22.69 5.27 10.21
C ASN A 24 21.82 4.28 10.97
N ARG A 25 22.36 3.06 11.04
CA ARG A 25 21.97 2.03 12.00
C ARG A 25 21.77 2.73 13.34
N ILE A 26 20.53 2.85 13.76
CA ILE A 26 20.22 2.94 15.18
C ILE A 26 20.67 1.59 15.75
N LYS A 27 21.95 1.48 16.11
CA LYS A 27 22.43 0.42 17.00
C LYS A 27 21.89 0.77 18.39
N ILE A 28 20.60 0.55 18.62
CA ILE A 28 20.16 0.27 19.98
C ILE A 28 20.85 -1.05 20.31
N HIS A 29 21.80 -0.98 21.24
CA HIS A 29 22.55 -2.15 21.69
C HIS A 29 21.52 -3.22 22.06
N SER A 30 21.60 -4.44 21.53
CA SER A 30 20.60 -5.50 21.76
C SER A 30 20.35 -5.78 23.25
N LYS A 31 21.39 -5.58 24.08
CA LYS A 31 21.33 -5.59 25.54
C LYS A 31 20.41 -4.51 26.12
N PHE A 32 20.35 -3.33 25.51
CA PHE A 32 19.52 -2.19 25.92
C PHE A 32 18.03 -2.43 25.62
N GLN A 33 17.72 -3.08 24.49
CA GLN A 33 16.35 -3.46 24.14
C GLN A 33 15.81 -4.60 25.05
N ALA A 34 16.66 -5.60 25.35
CA ALA A 34 16.35 -6.66 26.30
C ALA A 34 16.19 -6.13 27.74
N PHE A 35 17.03 -5.17 28.15
CA PHE A 35 16.92 -4.48 29.44
C PHE A 35 15.60 -3.72 29.56
N PHE A 36 15.17 -2.99 28.53
CA PHE A 36 13.88 -2.29 28.52
C PHE A 36 12.68 -3.26 28.57
N LEU A 37 12.69 -4.33 27.79
CA LEU A 37 11.61 -5.35 27.85
C LEU A 37 11.53 -6.01 29.23
N ASN A 38 12.66 -6.22 29.90
CA ASN A 38 12.73 -6.83 31.24
C ASN A 38 12.38 -5.85 32.38
N LEU A 39 12.67 -4.55 32.20
CA LEU A 39 12.27 -3.49 33.14
C LEU A 39 10.75 -3.26 33.10
N PHE A 40 10.15 -3.30 31.91
CA PHE A 40 8.70 -3.11 31.71
C PHE A 40 7.87 -4.33 32.11
N SER A 41 8.39 -5.56 31.98
CA SER A 41 7.73 -6.78 32.49
C SER A 41 7.58 -6.78 34.02
N ASN A 42 8.49 -6.09 34.71
CA ASN A 42 8.48 -5.97 36.17
C ASN A 42 7.67 -4.76 36.67
N LEU A 43 7.51 -3.71 35.86
CA LEU A 43 6.71 -2.51 36.19
C LEU A 43 5.21 -2.81 36.40
N PHE A 44 4.65 -3.80 35.69
CA PHE A 44 3.25 -4.23 35.87
C PHE A 44 3.03 -5.23 37.03
N LYS A 45 4.10 -5.85 37.56
CA LYS A 45 4.03 -6.70 38.76
C LYS A 45 4.00 -5.88 40.06
N ILE A 46 4.09 -4.55 39.98
CA ILE A 46 4.17 -3.65 41.14
C ILE A 46 2.76 -3.39 41.69
N GLY A 47 2.25 -4.35 42.47
CA GLY A 47 1.37 -4.02 43.58
C GLY A 47 2.22 -3.44 44.72
N SER A 48 2.20 -2.11 44.89
CA SER A 48 2.77 -1.35 46.03
C SER A 48 4.16 -1.76 46.58
N GLY A 49 5.05 -2.36 45.77
CA GLY A 49 6.36 -2.88 46.21
C GLY A 49 7.57 -2.28 45.49
N THR A 50 8.78 -2.69 45.93
CA THR A 50 10.07 -2.32 45.33
C THR A 50 10.54 -3.35 44.29
N VAL A 51 11.11 -2.90 43.17
CA VAL A 51 11.66 -3.78 42.12
C VAL A 51 13.16 -3.96 42.30
N LYS A 52 13.62 -5.21 42.18
CA LYS A 52 15.05 -5.55 42.09
C LYS A 52 15.50 -5.39 40.65
N ILE A 53 16.31 -4.37 40.40
CA ILE A 53 16.99 -4.19 39.11
C ILE A 53 18.48 -4.48 39.27
N GLN A 54 19.12 -4.85 38.18
CA GLN A 54 20.56 -5.02 38.13
C GLN A 54 21.12 -3.92 37.21
N ASP A 55 22.01 -3.07 37.72
CA ASP A 55 22.55 -1.96 36.94
C ASP A 55 23.57 -2.44 35.88
N LEU A 56 24.14 -1.50 35.12
CA LEU A 56 25.10 -1.78 34.06
C LEU A 56 26.43 -2.38 34.57
N GLU A 57 26.70 -2.29 35.87
CA GLU A 57 27.86 -2.84 36.57
C GLU A 57 27.53 -4.15 37.33
N LYS A 58 26.31 -4.67 37.15
CA LYS A 58 25.76 -5.87 37.79
C LYS A 58 25.39 -5.71 39.27
N ASN A 59 25.31 -4.50 39.79
CA ASN A 59 24.87 -4.26 41.17
C ASN A 59 23.36 -4.41 41.31
N LYS A 60 22.90 -5.09 42.37
CA LYS A 60 21.47 -5.29 42.65
C LYS A 60 20.91 -4.09 43.40
N ILE A 61 20.02 -3.34 42.78
CA ILE A 61 19.40 -2.13 43.33
C ILE A 61 17.90 -2.37 43.55
N HIS A 62 17.38 -1.92 44.69
CA HIS A 62 15.96 -1.97 45.02
C HIS A 62 15.34 -0.58 44.84
N LEU A 63 14.44 -0.42 43.88
CA LEU A 63 13.81 0.88 43.60
C LEU A 63 12.29 0.79 43.76
N ASN A 64 11.69 1.75 44.47
CA ASN A 64 10.25 1.96 44.44
C ASN A 64 9.81 2.70 43.15
N LYS A 65 8.51 2.78 42.89
CA LYS A 65 7.95 3.32 41.63
C LYS A 65 8.46 4.75 41.30
N PRO A 66 8.48 5.72 42.25
CA PRO A 66 9.09 7.04 42.02
C PRO A 66 10.60 7.02 41.78
N GLN A 67 11.35 6.21 42.54
CA GLN A 67 12.80 6.10 42.40
C GLN A 67 13.20 5.47 41.07
N LEU A 68 12.44 4.49 40.58
CA LEU A 68 12.66 3.86 39.27
C LEU A 68 12.48 4.87 38.13
N ILE A 69 11.44 5.72 38.19
CA ILE A 69 11.20 6.78 37.21
C ILE A 69 12.36 7.78 37.22
N ASN A 70 12.78 8.21 38.42
CA ASN A 70 13.89 9.16 38.55
C ASN A 70 15.19 8.57 38.03
N TRP A 71 15.47 7.30 38.35
CA TRP A 71 16.65 6.56 37.90
C TRP A 71 16.69 6.40 36.37
N ILE A 72 15.56 6.06 35.73
CA ILE A 72 15.47 6.00 34.25
C ILE A 72 15.68 7.38 33.63
N THR A 73 15.20 8.43 34.29
CA THR A 73 15.32 9.81 33.82
C THR A 73 16.75 10.32 33.92
N THR A 74 17.50 9.91 34.95
CA THR A 74 18.89 10.33 35.16
C THR A 74 19.88 9.56 34.26
N HIS A 75 19.69 8.26 34.04
CA HIS A 75 20.60 7.43 33.21
C HIS A 75 20.25 7.45 31.71
N GLN A 76 19.39 8.37 31.29
CA GLN A 76 18.90 8.51 29.92
C GLN A 76 19.96 9.01 28.94
N LYS A 77 20.98 9.75 29.42
CA LYS A 77 22.10 10.23 28.61
C LYS A 77 23.10 9.13 28.30
N ASP A 78 23.31 8.21 29.25
CA ASP A 78 24.21 7.06 29.11
C ASP A 78 23.70 6.06 28.05
N ALA A 79 22.40 6.10 27.78
CA ALA A 79 21.69 5.32 26.75
C ALA A 79 21.89 5.81 25.30
N LYS A 80 22.49 6.99 25.09
CA LYS A 80 22.55 7.70 23.80
C LYS A 80 21.19 7.87 23.10
N LEU A 81 20.10 8.03 23.87
CA LEU A 81 18.77 8.30 23.33
C LEU A 81 18.69 9.75 22.83
N ASP A 82 18.21 9.97 21.62
CA ASP A 82 17.95 11.32 21.12
C ASP A 82 16.85 12.01 21.95
N LYS A 83 16.83 13.35 21.93
CA LYS A 83 15.95 14.19 22.75
C LYS A 83 14.45 13.87 22.57
N LYS A 84 14.03 13.38 21.40
CA LYS A 84 12.63 13.03 21.10
C LYS A 84 12.28 11.65 21.64
N SER A 85 13.15 10.66 21.46
CA SER A 85 12.99 9.31 22.04
C SER A 85 12.98 9.35 23.57
N SER A 86 13.79 10.23 24.14
CA SER A 86 13.84 10.42 25.59
C SER A 86 12.63 11.16 26.18
N GLN A 87 12.00 12.06 25.42
CA GLN A 87 10.73 12.67 25.79
C GLN A 87 9.57 11.67 25.71
N ALA A 88 9.55 10.82 24.67
CA ALA A 88 8.53 9.78 24.51
C ALA A 88 8.58 8.74 25.63
N LEU A 89 9.77 8.32 26.04
CA LEU A 89 9.94 7.43 27.20
C LEU A 89 9.38 8.06 28.49
N ARG A 90 9.61 9.36 28.69
CA ARG A 90 9.07 10.11 29.84
C ARG A 90 7.54 10.18 29.81
N ASP A 91 6.94 10.43 28.65
CA ASP A 91 5.49 10.47 28.50
C ASP A 91 4.84 9.08 28.70
N MET A 92 5.53 8.02 28.29
CA MET A 92 5.09 6.62 28.46
C MET A 92 5.22 6.12 29.91
N LEU A 93 6.26 6.55 30.63
CA LEU A 93 6.38 6.29 32.08
C LEU A 93 5.35 7.07 32.90
N ARG A 94 5.03 8.30 32.50
CA ARG A 94 3.93 9.10 33.10
C ARG A 94 2.57 8.40 32.95
N LEU A 95 2.30 7.78 31.79
CA LEU A 95 1.11 6.96 31.54
C LEU A 95 0.97 5.78 32.52
N ILE A 96 2.05 5.07 32.81
CA ILE A 96 2.08 3.92 33.74
C ILE A 96 1.87 4.34 35.20
N CYS A 97 2.17 5.61 35.52
CA CYS A 97 2.10 6.14 36.87
C CYS A 97 0.81 6.92 37.16
N ALA A 98 0.13 7.42 36.13
CA ALA A 98 -1.16 8.10 36.24
C ALA A 98 -2.35 7.13 36.46
N GLN A 99 -2.15 5.82 36.33
CA GLN A 99 -3.18 4.83 36.66
C GLN A 99 -3.33 4.73 38.19
N LYS A 100 -4.48 5.15 38.72
CA LYS A 100 -4.94 4.66 40.03
C LYS A 100 -5.00 3.13 39.96
N PRO A 101 -4.65 2.41 41.05
CA PRO A 101 -4.84 0.96 41.07
C PRO A 101 -6.30 0.64 40.74
N PRO A 102 -6.60 -0.52 40.11
CA PRO A 102 -7.98 -0.93 39.97
C PRO A 102 -8.62 -0.92 41.36
N PRO A 103 -9.88 -0.46 41.52
CA PRO A 103 -10.55 -0.61 42.80
C PRO A 103 -10.46 -2.08 43.20
N LYS A 104 -10.01 -2.34 44.44
CA LYS A 104 -10.08 -3.68 45.03
C LYS A 104 -11.48 -4.21 44.75
N ALA A 105 -11.58 -5.46 44.30
CA ALA A 105 -12.85 -6.14 44.12
C ALA A 105 -13.77 -5.75 45.27
N LEU A 106 -14.85 -5.03 44.96
CA LEU A 106 -15.84 -4.67 45.95
C LEU A 106 -16.35 -5.98 46.52
N SER A 107 -16.00 -6.23 47.79
CA SER A 107 -16.69 -7.21 48.62
C SER A 107 -18.19 -6.95 48.48
N LYS A 108 -18.95 -8.04 48.30
CA LYS A 108 -20.40 -8.07 48.11
C LYS A 108 -21.09 -6.91 48.87
N PRO A 109 -21.98 -6.14 48.22
CA PRO A 109 -22.64 -5.03 48.89
C PRO A 109 -23.50 -5.55 50.04
N PRO A 110 -23.60 -4.80 51.16
CA PRO A 110 -24.51 -5.14 52.24
C PRO A 110 -25.96 -5.03 51.73
N LYS A 111 -26.77 -6.03 52.04
CA LYS A 111 -28.22 -6.01 51.79
C LYS A 111 -28.84 -4.86 52.58
N THR A 112 -29.36 -3.86 51.89
CA THR A 112 -30.40 -2.95 52.40
C THR A 112 -31.53 -2.87 51.36
N PRO A 113 -32.79 -2.72 51.80
CA PRO A 113 -33.96 -2.98 50.97
C PRO A 113 -34.16 -1.88 49.92
N THR A 114 -34.41 -2.30 48.68
CA THR A 114 -34.72 -1.43 47.54
C THR A 114 -36.18 -0.99 47.62
N PRO A 115 -36.53 0.30 47.42
CA PRO A 115 -37.92 0.71 47.22
C PRO A 115 -38.46 0.18 45.87
N PRO A 116 -39.77 -0.05 45.73
CA PRO A 116 -40.34 -0.70 44.55
C PRO A 116 -40.17 0.17 43.29
N LEU A 117 -39.77 -0.48 42.19
CA LEU A 117 -39.66 0.11 40.86
C LEU A 117 -41.05 0.50 40.30
N PRO A 118 -41.17 1.63 39.57
CA PRO A 118 -42.37 1.92 38.80
C PRO A 118 -42.55 0.92 37.64
N PRO A 119 -43.81 0.66 37.20
CA PRO A 119 -44.08 -0.34 36.16
C PRO A 119 -43.48 0.08 34.80
N PRO A 120 -43.09 -0.91 33.97
CA PRO A 120 -42.49 -0.64 32.67
C PRO A 120 -43.49 0.01 31.69
N PRO A 121 -43.02 0.86 30.75
CA PRO A 121 -43.87 1.39 29.70
C PRO A 121 -44.35 0.28 28.74
N PRO A 122 -45.52 0.46 28.09
CA PRO A 122 -46.08 -0.54 27.19
C PRO A 122 -45.17 -0.80 25.99
N THR A 123 -45.11 -2.07 25.58
CA THR A 123 -44.36 -2.55 24.42
C THR A 123 -44.86 -1.90 23.12
N PRO A 124 -43.96 -1.41 22.24
CA PRO A 124 -44.36 -0.90 20.93
C PRO A 124 -44.90 -2.04 20.05
N PRO A 125 -45.84 -1.77 19.13
CA PRO A 125 -46.40 -2.79 18.25
C PRO A 125 -45.33 -3.34 17.28
N PRO A 126 -45.47 -4.59 16.83
CA PRO A 126 -44.52 -5.21 15.92
C PRO A 126 -44.49 -4.47 14.57
N PRO A 127 -43.33 -4.40 13.90
CA PRO A 127 -43.21 -3.77 12.59
C PRO A 127 -44.04 -4.52 11.53
N PRO A 128 -44.53 -3.82 10.49
CA PRO A 128 -45.27 -4.46 9.41
C PRO A 128 -44.38 -5.49 8.67
N PRO A 129 -44.99 -6.54 8.11
CA PRO A 129 -44.24 -7.58 7.41
C PRO A 129 -43.49 -6.99 6.20
N PRO A 130 -42.29 -7.51 5.90
CA PRO A 130 -41.50 -7.03 4.77
C PRO A 130 -42.25 -7.26 3.46
N THR A 131 -42.28 -6.24 2.61
CA THR A 131 -42.74 -6.36 1.22
C THR A 131 -41.96 -7.46 0.49
N PRO A 132 -42.61 -8.27 -0.37
CA PRO A 132 -41.93 -9.33 -1.11
C PRO A 132 -40.81 -8.76 -1.96
N LEU A 133 -39.61 -9.35 -1.85
CA LEU A 133 -38.49 -9.04 -2.72
C LEU A 133 -38.86 -9.38 -4.18
N PRO A 134 -38.45 -8.58 -5.18
CA PRO A 134 -38.58 -8.98 -6.58
C PRO A 134 -37.79 -10.27 -6.82
N PRO A 135 -38.28 -11.16 -7.71
CA PRO A 135 -37.62 -12.44 -7.96
C PRO A 135 -36.18 -12.23 -8.45
N PRO A 136 -35.24 -13.11 -8.08
CA PRO A 136 -33.86 -13.02 -8.52
C PRO A 136 -33.79 -13.11 -10.06
N PRO A 137 -32.83 -12.41 -10.69
CA PRO A 137 -32.61 -12.55 -12.12
C PRO A 137 -32.33 -14.01 -12.48
N PRO A 138 -32.74 -14.46 -13.68
CA PRO A 138 -32.53 -15.84 -14.11
C PRO A 138 -31.04 -16.19 -14.03
N PRO A 139 -30.72 -17.46 -13.68
CA PRO A 139 -29.34 -17.91 -13.61
C PRO A 139 -28.63 -17.64 -14.94
N PRO A 140 -27.36 -17.22 -14.90
CA PRO A 140 -26.59 -16.99 -16.12
C PRO A 140 -26.64 -18.26 -16.97
N THR A 141 -26.98 -18.10 -18.25
CA THR A 141 -26.91 -19.17 -19.25
C THR A 141 -25.57 -19.88 -19.12
N PRO A 142 -25.55 -21.24 -19.12
CA PRO A 142 -24.30 -21.98 -19.06
C PRO A 142 -23.36 -21.45 -20.14
N PRO A 143 -22.07 -21.27 -19.82
CA PRO A 143 -21.11 -20.80 -20.81
C PRO A 143 -21.19 -21.72 -22.04
N PRO A 144 -21.10 -21.16 -23.26
CA PRO A 144 -21.03 -21.99 -24.45
C PRO A 144 -19.93 -23.04 -24.25
N PRO A 145 -20.12 -24.28 -24.77
CA PRO A 145 -19.13 -25.34 -24.63
C PRO A 145 -17.77 -24.77 -24.97
N THR A 146 -16.80 -25.00 -24.09
CA THR A 146 -15.42 -24.55 -24.27
C THR A 146 -15.02 -24.88 -25.71
N PRO A 147 -14.62 -23.87 -26.52
CA PRO A 147 -14.10 -24.17 -27.83
C PRO A 147 -12.98 -25.20 -27.66
N PRO A 148 -12.87 -26.18 -28.56
CA PRO A 148 -11.84 -27.21 -28.47
C PRO A 148 -10.50 -26.52 -28.18
N PRO A 149 -9.65 -27.12 -27.33
CA PRO A 149 -8.41 -26.50 -26.90
C PRO A 149 -7.73 -25.91 -28.13
N ALA A 150 -7.57 -24.59 -28.11
CA ALA A 150 -6.81 -23.90 -29.13
C ALA A 150 -5.51 -24.69 -29.28
N LYS A 151 -5.21 -25.11 -30.52
CA LYS A 151 -3.94 -25.75 -30.87
C LYS A 151 -2.85 -25.10 -30.03
N LEU A 152 -2.03 -25.92 -29.36
CA LEU A 152 -0.88 -25.44 -28.60
C LEU A 152 -0.20 -24.32 -29.40
N PRO A 153 0.22 -23.21 -28.75
CA PRO A 153 0.90 -22.13 -29.46
C PRO A 153 2.03 -22.78 -30.24
N GLU A 154 2.03 -22.58 -31.57
CA GLU A 154 3.05 -23.09 -32.50
C GLU A 154 4.39 -23.09 -31.79
N GLU A 155 4.97 -24.28 -31.61
CA GLU A 155 6.33 -24.40 -31.07
C GLU A 155 7.20 -23.41 -31.82
N ILE A 156 7.82 -22.49 -31.08
CA ILE A 156 8.64 -21.44 -31.67
C ILE A 156 9.84 -22.13 -32.31
N ASN A 157 9.72 -22.47 -33.59
CA ASN A 157 10.74 -23.18 -34.32
C ASN A 157 11.87 -22.21 -34.66
N PHE A 158 13.00 -22.39 -33.97
CA PHE A 158 14.20 -21.59 -34.15
C PHE A 158 14.74 -21.71 -35.58
N GLU A 159 14.80 -22.92 -36.13
CA GLU A 159 15.35 -23.20 -37.47
C GLU A 159 14.51 -22.51 -38.55
N GLN A 160 13.18 -22.67 -38.52
CA GLN A 160 12.31 -21.98 -39.47
C GLN A 160 12.42 -20.46 -39.37
N THR A 161 12.54 -19.92 -38.15
CA THR A 161 12.72 -18.48 -37.94
C THR A 161 14.10 -18.02 -38.44
N PHE A 162 15.13 -18.87 -38.30
CA PHE A 162 16.48 -18.62 -38.78
C PHE A 162 16.52 -18.58 -40.30
N ASP A 163 15.96 -19.58 -40.97
CA ASP A 163 15.92 -19.66 -42.44
C ASP A 163 15.18 -18.48 -43.05
N ALA A 164 14.01 -18.11 -42.51
CA ALA A 164 13.28 -16.93 -42.94
C ALA A 164 14.09 -15.63 -42.72
N ALA A 165 14.81 -15.52 -41.60
CA ALA A 165 15.66 -14.37 -41.33
C ALA A 165 16.86 -14.28 -42.30
N GLN A 166 17.41 -15.42 -42.74
CA GLN A 166 18.45 -15.47 -43.78
C GLN A 166 17.90 -15.06 -45.16
N GLN A 167 16.62 -15.34 -45.43
CA GLN A 167 15.90 -14.85 -46.62
C GLN A 167 15.51 -13.37 -46.52
N ASN A 168 16.14 -12.63 -45.62
CA ASN A 168 15.94 -11.20 -45.38
C ASN A 168 14.54 -10.80 -44.86
N ASP A 169 13.74 -11.74 -44.34
CA ASP A 169 12.42 -11.42 -43.78
C ASP A 169 12.54 -10.58 -42.49
N ALA A 170 12.11 -9.33 -42.53
CA ALA A 170 12.27 -8.40 -41.41
C ALA A 170 11.52 -8.83 -40.12
N PRO A 171 10.27 -9.34 -40.18
CA PRO A 171 9.60 -9.91 -39.01
C PRO A 171 10.35 -11.09 -38.38
N ALA A 172 10.89 -12.00 -39.19
CA ALA A 172 11.68 -13.14 -38.75
C ALA A 172 12.98 -12.69 -38.11
N GLN A 173 13.67 -11.68 -38.67
CA GLN A 173 14.84 -11.07 -38.04
C GLN A 173 14.51 -10.47 -36.66
N ALA A 174 13.39 -9.76 -36.50
CA ALA A 174 12.95 -9.27 -35.19
C ALA A 174 12.60 -10.40 -34.21
N LYS A 175 12.02 -11.51 -34.72
CA LYS A 175 11.72 -12.68 -33.91
C LYS A 175 13.01 -13.38 -33.46
N LEU A 176 13.93 -13.62 -34.39
CA LEU A 176 15.24 -14.23 -34.16
C LEU A 176 16.09 -13.43 -33.17
N SER A 177 16.03 -12.10 -33.25
CA SER A 177 16.66 -11.21 -32.25
C SER A 177 16.22 -11.56 -30.83
N LYS A 178 14.92 -11.77 -30.59
CA LYS A 178 14.40 -12.18 -29.27
C LYS A 178 14.81 -13.60 -28.89
N LEU A 179 14.92 -14.52 -29.86
CA LEU A 179 15.35 -15.90 -29.58
C LEU A 179 16.79 -15.93 -29.09
N TYR A 180 17.69 -15.18 -29.76
CA TYR A 180 19.07 -15.03 -29.29
C TYR A 180 19.17 -14.31 -27.96
N TRP A 181 18.31 -13.32 -27.69
CA TRP A 181 18.29 -12.61 -26.41
C TRP A 181 17.90 -13.51 -25.22
N HIS A 182 17.03 -14.51 -25.46
CA HIS A 182 16.54 -15.41 -24.41
C HIS A 182 17.15 -16.82 -24.47
N GLY A 183 18.01 -17.12 -25.43
CA GLY A 183 18.56 -18.47 -25.63
C GLY A 183 17.49 -19.52 -25.97
N ILE A 184 16.43 -19.14 -26.68
CA ILE A 184 15.34 -20.07 -27.04
C ILE A 184 15.73 -20.81 -28.33
N GLY A 185 15.94 -22.13 -28.23
CA GLY A 185 16.38 -22.96 -29.36
C GLY A 185 17.85 -22.74 -29.77
N THR A 186 18.61 -21.95 -29.01
CA THR A 186 20.03 -21.67 -29.25
C THR A 186 20.70 -21.16 -27.97
N LYS A 187 22.03 -20.94 -27.99
CA LYS A 187 22.71 -20.28 -26.87
C LYS A 187 22.40 -18.78 -26.87
N GLU A 188 22.22 -18.22 -25.68
CA GLU A 188 22.02 -16.77 -25.50
C GLU A 188 23.17 -15.98 -26.13
N SER A 189 22.85 -14.92 -26.87
CA SER A 189 23.83 -14.05 -27.52
C SER A 189 23.28 -12.65 -27.72
N SER A 190 23.67 -11.72 -26.84
CA SER A 190 23.29 -10.30 -26.96
C SER A 190 23.80 -9.66 -28.25
N ALA A 191 25.00 -10.05 -28.71
CA ALA A 191 25.58 -9.54 -29.95
C ALA A 191 24.71 -9.91 -31.17
N LYS A 192 24.34 -11.18 -31.31
CA LYS A 192 23.44 -11.63 -32.39
C LYS A 192 22.04 -11.03 -32.24
N ALA A 193 21.53 -10.92 -31.02
CA ALA A 193 20.24 -10.28 -30.77
C ALA A 193 20.20 -8.84 -31.29
N ILE A 194 21.23 -8.04 -31.00
CA ILE A 194 21.36 -6.66 -31.48
C ILE A 194 21.55 -6.61 -33.00
N GLU A 195 22.36 -7.51 -33.57
CA GLU A 195 22.60 -7.59 -35.01
C GLU A 195 21.29 -7.81 -35.79
N TYR A 196 20.50 -8.83 -35.42
CA TYR A 196 19.24 -9.11 -36.08
C TYR A 196 18.17 -8.04 -35.83
N ALA A 197 18.16 -7.40 -34.66
CA ALA A 197 17.29 -6.24 -34.43
C ALA A 197 17.66 -5.08 -35.36
N ARG A 198 18.96 -4.85 -35.59
CA ARG A 198 19.45 -3.81 -36.52
C ARG A 198 19.08 -4.11 -37.96
N LYS A 199 19.27 -5.36 -38.43
CA LYS A 199 18.83 -5.80 -39.76
C LYS A 199 17.32 -5.58 -39.95
N SER A 200 16.51 -5.98 -38.97
CA SER A 200 15.06 -5.79 -39.01
C SER A 200 14.67 -4.30 -39.00
N ALA A 201 15.30 -3.50 -38.13
CA ALA A 201 15.04 -2.07 -38.01
C ALA A 201 15.42 -1.29 -39.28
N ALA A 202 16.52 -1.66 -39.95
CA ALA A 202 16.97 -1.06 -41.20
C ALA A 202 15.95 -1.24 -42.35
N GLN A 203 15.14 -2.31 -42.28
CA GLN A 203 14.03 -2.55 -43.21
C GLN A 203 12.73 -1.81 -42.81
N GLY A 204 12.76 -0.95 -41.79
CA GLY A 204 11.60 -0.21 -41.31
C GLY A 204 10.64 -1.03 -40.43
N ASN A 205 11.00 -2.26 -40.03
CA ASN A 205 10.11 -3.09 -39.24
C ASN A 205 9.92 -2.53 -37.82
N CYS A 206 8.67 -2.24 -37.43
CA CYS A 206 8.36 -1.64 -36.13
C CYS A 206 8.84 -2.49 -34.93
N LYS A 207 8.82 -3.83 -35.01
CA LYS A 207 9.31 -4.70 -33.93
C LYS A 207 10.83 -4.68 -33.85
N GLY A 208 11.52 -4.65 -34.99
CA GLY A 208 12.97 -4.49 -35.07
C GLY A 208 13.42 -3.15 -34.47
N GLN A 209 12.81 -2.05 -34.89
CA GLN A 209 13.05 -0.71 -34.35
C GLN A 209 12.82 -0.65 -32.84
N TYR A 210 11.71 -1.22 -32.36
CA TYR A 210 11.41 -1.32 -30.93
C TYR A 210 12.47 -2.10 -30.14
N LEU A 211 12.94 -3.24 -30.66
CA LEU A 211 13.94 -4.06 -30.01
C LEU A 211 15.30 -3.35 -29.96
N LEU A 212 15.75 -2.81 -31.09
CA LEU A 212 17.01 -2.07 -31.14
C LEU A 212 16.98 -0.86 -30.22
N SER A 213 15.88 -0.10 -30.22
CA SER A 213 15.65 0.98 -29.25
C SER A 213 15.77 0.48 -27.80
N GLY A 214 15.14 -0.65 -27.48
CA GLY A 214 15.25 -1.26 -26.15
C GLY A 214 16.69 -1.61 -25.76
N PHE A 215 17.50 -2.12 -26.69
CA PHE A 215 18.91 -2.40 -26.41
C PHE A 215 19.71 -1.13 -26.15
N LEU A 216 19.53 -0.08 -26.97
CA LEU A 216 20.23 1.20 -26.79
C LEU A 216 19.79 1.94 -25.50
N LEU A 217 18.50 1.92 -25.19
CA LEU A 217 17.95 2.61 -24.01
C LEU A 217 18.15 1.81 -22.72
N ASN A 218 18.37 0.51 -22.74
CA ASN A 218 18.65 -0.24 -21.51
C ASN A 218 20.15 -0.36 -21.20
N ASP A 219 21.02 0.05 -22.12
CA ASP A 219 22.45 0.12 -21.86
C ASP A 219 22.74 1.24 -20.82
N PRO A 220 23.31 0.89 -19.65
CA PRO A 220 23.64 1.87 -18.62
C PRO A 220 24.76 2.83 -19.05
N ASN A 221 25.59 2.44 -20.02
CA ASN A 221 26.72 3.21 -20.54
C ASN A 221 26.41 3.89 -21.88
N ALA A 222 25.14 3.93 -22.30
CA ALA A 222 24.74 4.54 -23.57
C ALA A 222 25.14 6.02 -23.62
N SER A 223 25.90 6.39 -24.65
CA SER A 223 26.23 7.78 -24.95
C SER A 223 24.97 8.61 -25.28
N PRO A 224 25.01 9.95 -25.17
CA PRO A 224 23.90 10.81 -25.57
C PRO A 224 23.43 10.56 -27.02
N ALA A 225 24.36 10.23 -27.92
CA ALA A 225 24.05 9.89 -29.31
C ALA A 225 23.25 8.58 -29.42
N GLN A 226 23.67 7.52 -28.71
CA GLN A 226 22.94 6.25 -28.67
C GLN A 226 21.56 6.39 -28.02
N ILE A 227 21.43 7.24 -27.00
CA ILE A 227 20.12 7.54 -26.39
C ILE A 227 19.23 8.24 -27.41
N ALA A 228 19.74 9.23 -28.12
CA ALA A 228 18.98 9.94 -29.16
C ALA A 228 18.56 8.99 -30.30
N GLU A 229 19.46 8.12 -30.77
CA GLU A 229 19.18 7.07 -31.75
C GLU A 229 18.09 6.12 -31.23
N GLY A 230 18.24 5.63 -30.00
CA GLY A 230 17.26 4.73 -29.38
C GLY A 230 15.87 5.35 -29.27
N VAL A 231 15.76 6.64 -28.95
CA VAL A 231 14.46 7.33 -28.92
C VAL A 231 13.93 7.58 -30.33
N SER A 232 14.77 7.89 -31.31
CA SER A 232 14.36 8.02 -32.72
C SER A 232 13.77 6.71 -33.28
N LEU A 233 14.43 5.57 -33.03
CA LEU A 233 13.89 4.25 -33.41
C LEU A 233 12.59 3.93 -32.69
N LEU A 234 12.47 4.32 -31.41
CA LEU A 234 11.23 4.14 -30.66
C LEU A 234 10.08 4.97 -31.25
N GLN A 235 10.38 6.20 -31.64
CA GLN A 235 9.48 7.14 -32.30
C GLN A 235 8.96 6.54 -33.62
N GLN A 236 9.86 6.05 -34.48
CA GLN A 236 9.47 5.39 -35.75
C GLN A 236 8.56 4.18 -35.52
N SER A 237 8.88 3.34 -34.51
CA SER A 237 8.05 2.19 -34.16
C SER A 237 6.66 2.61 -33.64
N ALA A 238 6.61 3.67 -32.83
CA ALA A 238 5.38 4.23 -32.28
C ALA A 238 4.50 4.87 -33.37
N GLU A 239 5.10 5.53 -34.36
CA GLU A 239 4.41 6.13 -35.50
C GLU A 239 3.71 5.09 -36.37
N GLN A 240 4.29 3.89 -36.49
CA GLN A 240 3.67 2.72 -37.13
C GLN A 240 2.56 2.07 -36.29
N GLY A 241 2.18 2.67 -35.15
CA GLY A 241 1.09 2.18 -34.29
C GLY A 241 1.49 1.01 -33.39
N PHE A 242 2.80 0.75 -33.20
CA PHE A 242 3.22 -0.29 -32.26
C PHE A 242 2.99 0.17 -30.82
N SER A 243 1.87 -0.25 -30.24
CA SER A 243 1.34 0.28 -28.98
C SER A 243 2.29 0.15 -27.77
N LYS A 244 3.20 -0.82 -27.79
CA LYS A 244 4.24 -0.97 -26.75
C LYS A 244 5.33 0.11 -26.89
N ALA A 245 5.71 0.48 -28.10
CA ALA A 245 6.63 1.58 -28.35
C ALA A 245 6.00 2.92 -27.97
N GLU A 246 4.74 3.16 -28.34
CA GLU A 246 3.99 4.36 -27.93
C GLU A 246 4.00 4.56 -26.41
N PHE A 247 3.73 3.50 -25.64
CA PHE A 247 3.76 3.58 -24.18
C PHE A 247 5.16 3.87 -23.62
N ILE A 248 6.20 3.24 -24.15
CA ILE A 248 7.57 3.42 -23.66
C ILE A 248 8.06 4.82 -24.01
N LEU A 249 7.76 5.30 -25.20
CA LEU A 249 8.09 6.65 -25.65
C LEU A 249 7.44 7.71 -24.75
N GLY A 250 6.17 7.51 -24.40
CA GLY A 250 5.51 8.39 -23.43
C GLY A 250 6.19 8.39 -22.06
N ASN A 251 6.68 7.24 -21.58
CA ASN A 251 7.48 7.19 -20.34
C ASN A 251 8.84 7.88 -20.47
N VAL A 252 9.49 7.80 -21.64
CA VAL A 252 10.73 8.53 -21.92
C VAL A 252 10.50 10.03 -21.79
N TYR A 253 9.42 10.56 -22.37
CA TYR A 253 9.09 11.98 -22.25
C TYR A 253 8.63 12.39 -20.83
N LEU A 254 8.01 11.50 -20.05
CA LEU A 254 7.67 11.79 -18.64
C LEU A 254 8.92 11.96 -17.78
N ARG A 255 9.91 11.09 -17.97
CA ARG A 255 11.11 11.04 -17.11
C ARG A 255 12.19 11.99 -17.61
N GLY A 256 12.29 12.18 -18.92
CA GLY A 256 13.45 12.76 -19.56
C GLY A 256 14.68 11.85 -19.42
N ARG A 257 15.59 11.94 -20.37
CA ARG A 257 16.90 11.28 -20.32
C ARG A 257 17.82 11.99 -21.28
N ASN A 258 18.89 12.62 -20.78
CA ASN A 258 19.84 13.39 -21.59
C ASN A 258 20.21 12.65 -22.90
N PRO A 259 20.01 13.25 -24.09
CA PRO A 259 19.63 14.65 -24.37
C PRO A 259 18.12 14.95 -24.43
N ILE A 260 17.27 13.94 -24.25
CA ILE A 260 15.81 14.07 -24.32
C ILE A 260 15.27 14.77 -23.07
N LYS A 261 14.71 15.96 -23.28
CA LYS A 261 14.06 16.75 -22.22
C LYS A 261 12.73 16.13 -21.80
N GLN A 262 12.33 16.39 -20.55
CA GLN A 262 10.97 16.08 -20.10
C GLN A 262 9.96 16.88 -20.93
N SER A 263 8.89 16.22 -21.37
CA SER A 263 7.76 16.85 -22.05
C SER A 263 6.46 16.17 -21.61
N PRO A 264 5.77 16.72 -20.60
CA PRO A 264 4.48 16.18 -20.15
C PRO A 264 3.44 16.10 -21.28
N ALA A 265 3.41 17.07 -22.19
CA ALA A 265 2.45 17.11 -23.30
C ALA A 265 2.69 15.96 -24.29
N GLU A 266 3.95 15.73 -24.71
CA GLU A 266 4.30 14.60 -25.58
C GLU A 266 4.05 13.27 -24.87
N ALA A 267 4.44 13.17 -23.60
CA ALA A 267 4.14 12.00 -22.79
C ALA A 267 2.66 11.64 -22.80
N PHE A 268 1.79 12.61 -22.51
CA PHE A 268 0.35 12.43 -22.53
C PHE A 268 -0.15 11.98 -23.90
N ARG A 269 0.30 12.62 -24.99
CA ARG A 269 -0.06 12.25 -26.36
C ARG A 269 0.27 10.79 -26.68
N TRP A 270 1.48 10.34 -26.36
CA TRP A 270 1.92 8.96 -26.65
C TRP A 270 1.25 7.91 -25.76
N ILE A 271 1.08 8.20 -24.46
CA ILE A 271 0.38 7.30 -23.54
C ILE A 271 -1.10 7.18 -23.92
N LYS A 272 -1.73 8.28 -24.34
CA LYS A 272 -3.10 8.27 -24.84
C LYS A 272 -3.22 7.39 -26.09
N ARG A 273 -2.35 7.56 -27.09
CA ARG A 273 -2.32 6.71 -28.29
C ARG A 273 -2.17 5.22 -27.94
N ALA A 274 -1.24 4.88 -27.05
CA ALA A 274 -1.05 3.51 -26.61
C ALA A 274 -2.32 2.92 -25.97
N ALA A 275 -3.04 3.71 -25.16
CA ALA A 275 -4.30 3.31 -24.55
C ALA A 275 -5.44 3.17 -25.59
N ASP A 276 -5.50 4.07 -26.58
CA ASP A 276 -6.45 4.00 -27.69
C ASP A 276 -6.20 2.74 -28.56
N HIS A 277 -4.94 2.35 -28.75
CA HIS A 277 -4.51 1.06 -29.31
C HIS A 277 -4.59 -0.13 -28.33
N LYS A 278 -5.37 0.01 -27.26
CA LYS A 278 -5.70 -1.05 -26.29
C LYS A 278 -4.49 -1.63 -25.56
N TYR A 279 -3.39 -0.88 -25.45
CA TYR A 279 -2.25 -1.29 -24.63
C TYR A 279 -2.58 -1.17 -23.14
N LYS A 280 -2.93 -2.30 -22.54
CA LYS A 280 -3.48 -2.40 -21.18
C LYS A 280 -2.64 -1.72 -20.10
N ARG A 281 -1.30 -1.74 -20.21
CA ARG A 281 -0.41 -1.08 -19.25
C ARG A 281 -0.48 0.46 -19.31
N ALA A 282 -1.01 1.02 -20.40
CA ALA A 282 -1.22 2.46 -20.53
C ALA A 282 -2.45 2.95 -19.75
N TYR A 283 -3.44 2.11 -19.45
CA TYR A 283 -4.71 2.55 -18.86
C TYR A 283 -4.53 3.19 -17.47
N GLU A 284 -3.75 2.54 -16.58
CA GLU A 284 -3.49 3.07 -15.25
C GLU A 284 -2.74 4.40 -15.29
N LEU A 285 -1.74 4.49 -16.18
CA LEU A 285 -0.94 5.70 -16.31
C LEU A 285 -1.76 6.84 -16.91
N LEU A 286 -2.56 6.58 -17.94
CA LEU A 286 -3.43 7.59 -18.54
C LEU A 286 -4.46 8.12 -17.55
N GLY A 287 -5.07 7.24 -16.74
CA GLY A 287 -5.94 7.65 -15.66
C GLY A 287 -5.24 8.60 -14.68
N LEU A 288 -3.99 8.27 -14.30
CA LEU A 288 -3.17 9.12 -13.43
C LEU A 288 -2.82 10.48 -14.06
N LEU A 289 -2.55 10.54 -15.37
CA LEU A 289 -2.26 11.79 -16.06
C LEU A 289 -3.47 12.73 -16.04
N TYR A 290 -4.68 12.21 -16.27
CA TYR A 290 -5.92 12.99 -16.15
C TYR A 290 -6.23 13.41 -14.71
N LEU A 291 -5.96 12.57 -13.70
CA LEU A 291 -6.15 12.95 -12.29
C LEU A 291 -5.25 14.10 -11.88
N LYS A 292 -4.01 14.13 -12.39
CA LYS A 292 -2.99 15.10 -11.99
C LYS A 292 -2.86 16.29 -12.95
N GLY A 293 -3.55 16.27 -14.10
CA GLY A 293 -3.34 17.27 -15.15
C GLY A 293 -1.91 17.28 -15.70
N ILE A 294 -1.27 16.11 -15.84
CA ILE A 294 0.10 16.03 -16.37
C ILE A 294 0.03 15.94 -17.89
N GLY A 295 0.47 17.01 -18.57
CA GLY A 295 0.42 17.10 -20.04
C GLY A 295 -0.98 17.33 -20.61
N THR A 296 -1.96 17.57 -19.74
CA THR A 296 -3.37 17.81 -20.04
C THR A 296 -3.99 18.60 -18.88
N THR A 297 -5.29 18.93 -18.95
CA THR A 297 -6.03 19.49 -17.81
C THR A 297 -6.53 18.39 -16.88
N ILE A 298 -6.86 18.74 -15.64
CA ILE A 298 -7.50 17.79 -14.72
C ILE A 298 -8.89 17.43 -15.28
N GLU A 299 -9.12 16.14 -15.52
CA GLU A 299 -10.40 15.64 -16.03
C GLU A 299 -10.80 14.36 -15.27
N GLU A 300 -11.40 14.54 -14.10
CA GLU A 300 -11.69 13.45 -13.17
C GLU A 300 -12.59 12.35 -13.78
N ALA A 301 -13.57 12.72 -14.60
CA ALA A 301 -14.45 11.75 -15.27
C ALA A 301 -13.68 10.86 -16.26
N LYS A 302 -12.73 11.44 -17.02
CA LYS A 302 -11.86 10.66 -17.91
C LYS A 302 -10.89 9.79 -17.11
N ALA A 303 -10.33 10.32 -16.03
CA ALA A 303 -9.51 9.54 -15.11
C ALA A 303 -10.25 8.32 -14.57
N PHE A 304 -11.47 8.52 -14.07
CA PHE A 304 -12.32 7.43 -13.59
C PHE A 304 -12.57 6.39 -14.68
N HIS A 305 -12.92 6.81 -15.89
CA HIS A 305 -13.14 5.90 -17.03
C HIS A 305 -11.92 5.01 -17.33
N TRP A 306 -10.71 5.58 -17.35
CA TRP A 306 -9.49 4.81 -17.62
C TRP A 306 -9.12 3.86 -16.48
N HIS A 307 -9.27 4.29 -15.22
CA HIS A 307 -9.08 3.40 -14.07
C HIS A 307 -10.14 2.29 -14.01
N PHE A 308 -11.39 2.60 -14.41
CA PHE A 308 -12.45 1.61 -14.55
C PHE A 308 -12.07 0.55 -15.58
N LYS A 309 -11.60 0.94 -16.78
CA LYS A 309 -11.09 0.01 -17.79
C LYS A 309 -9.93 -0.85 -17.26
N ALA A 310 -8.99 -0.26 -16.51
CA ALA A 310 -7.85 -0.99 -15.94
C ALA A 310 -8.28 -2.07 -14.92
N ALA A 311 -9.24 -1.74 -14.05
CA ALA A 311 -9.77 -2.66 -13.04
C ALA A 311 -10.61 -3.82 -13.62
N HIS A 312 -11.15 -3.66 -14.84
CA HIS A 312 -11.97 -4.68 -15.53
C HIS A 312 -11.18 -5.52 -16.54
N LEU A 313 -9.85 -5.43 -16.56
CA LEU A 313 -9.01 -6.35 -17.33
C LEU A 313 -9.17 -7.79 -16.81
N LYS A 314 -8.95 -8.81 -17.66
CA LYS A 314 -9.00 -10.24 -17.27
C LYS A 314 -8.13 -10.56 -16.05
N ASN A 315 -6.99 -9.88 -15.92
CA ASN A 315 -6.13 -9.95 -14.74
C ASN A 315 -5.68 -8.53 -14.36
N PRO A 316 -6.49 -7.78 -13.60
CA PRO A 316 -6.18 -6.41 -13.24
C PRO A 316 -5.10 -6.38 -12.16
N SER A 317 -4.24 -5.36 -12.17
CA SER A 317 -3.25 -5.19 -11.11
C SER A 317 -3.96 -4.89 -9.78
N PRO A 318 -3.37 -5.24 -8.62
CA PRO A 318 -3.93 -4.83 -7.32
C PRO A 318 -3.99 -3.30 -7.17
N ALA A 319 -3.05 -2.58 -7.79
CA ALA A 319 -3.02 -1.12 -7.81
C ALA A 319 -4.22 -0.53 -8.57
N ALA A 320 -4.61 -1.08 -9.73
CA ALA A 320 -5.78 -0.65 -10.49
C ALA A 320 -7.07 -0.80 -9.67
N LEU A 321 -7.23 -1.96 -9.01
CA LEU A 321 -8.37 -2.24 -8.15
C LEU A 321 -8.43 -1.28 -6.96
N ARG A 322 -7.29 -1.05 -6.30
CA ARG A 322 -7.18 -0.10 -5.19
C ARG A 322 -7.57 1.31 -5.63
N THR A 323 -6.98 1.79 -6.73
CA THR A 323 -7.25 3.15 -7.22
C THR A 323 -8.72 3.32 -7.56
N LEU A 324 -9.36 2.36 -8.25
CA LEU A 324 -10.79 2.44 -8.52
C LEU A 324 -11.62 2.49 -7.22
N GLY A 325 -11.24 1.71 -6.22
CA GLY A 325 -11.87 1.76 -4.90
C GLY A 325 -11.77 3.13 -4.23
N ILE A 326 -10.61 3.77 -4.29
CA ILE A 326 -10.38 5.13 -3.77
C ILE A 326 -11.24 6.16 -4.55
N LEU A 327 -11.30 6.07 -5.87
CA LEU A 327 -12.12 6.99 -6.67
C LEU A 327 -13.61 6.91 -6.30
N TYR A 328 -14.15 5.72 -6.03
CA TYR A 328 -15.50 5.57 -5.50
C TYR A 328 -15.64 6.09 -4.07
N GLN A 329 -14.61 5.90 -3.23
CA GLN A 329 -14.63 6.35 -1.84
C GLN A 329 -14.68 7.87 -1.74
N ASP A 330 -13.93 8.56 -2.59
CA ASP A 330 -13.76 10.01 -2.56
C ASP A 330 -14.71 10.73 -3.53
N GLY A 331 -15.38 10.01 -4.43
CA GLY A 331 -16.31 10.58 -5.40
C GLY A 331 -15.62 11.35 -6.54
N ILE A 332 -14.39 10.95 -6.89
CA ILE A 332 -13.58 11.62 -7.92
C ILE A 332 -14.02 11.11 -9.30
N GLY A 333 -14.60 12.00 -10.11
CA GLY A 333 -15.08 11.69 -11.46
C GLY A 333 -16.30 10.76 -11.52
N ILE A 334 -16.89 10.42 -10.37
CA ILE A 334 -18.06 9.56 -10.23
C ILE A 334 -18.80 9.87 -8.94
N LYS A 335 -20.11 9.56 -8.85
CA LYS A 335 -20.84 9.65 -7.58
C LYS A 335 -20.19 8.75 -6.51
N GLN A 336 -19.86 9.36 -5.38
CA GLN A 336 -19.30 8.70 -4.21
C GLN A 336 -20.15 7.49 -3.77
N SER A 337 -19.49 6.38 -3.39
CA SER A 337 -20.15 5.15 -2.96
C SER A 337 -19.22 4.29 -2.11
N SER A 338 -19.49 4.23 -0.81
CA SER A 338 -18.79 3.39 0.16
C SER A 338 -18.88 1.91 -0.17
N ASP A 339 -20.05 1.43 -0.62
CA ASP A 339 -20.27 0.01 -0.93
C ASP A 339 -19.43 -0.43 -2.15
N ARG A 340 -19.36 0.43 -3.18
CA ARG A 340 -18.53 0.16 -4.36
C ARG A 340 -17.05 0.28 -4.00
N ALA A 341 -16.68 1.29 -3.21
CA ALA A 341 -15.32 1.44 -2.70
C ALA A 341 -14.85 0.18 -1.97
N PHE A 342 -15.65 -0.30 -1.00
CA PHE A 342 -15.35 -1.50 -0.23
C PHE A 342 -15.18 -2.72 -1.13
N LYS A 343 -16.10 -2.95 -2.07
CA LYS A 343 -16.01 -4.08 -3.01
C LYS A 343 -14.70 -4.08 -3.81
N TRP A 344 -14.26 -2.93 -4.30
CA TRP A 344 -13.02 -2.82 -5.08
C TRP A 344 -11.76 -2.89 -4.21
N LEU A 345 -11.73 -2.21 -3.07
CA LEU A 345 -10.63 -2.27 -2.11
C LEU A 345 -10.45 -3.67 -1.54
N HIS A 346 -11.54 -4.35 -1.19
CA HIS A 346 -11.50 -5.72 -0.68
C HIS A 346 -10.95 -6.69 -1.74
N LYS A 347 -11.32 -6.54 -3.02
CA LYS A 347 -10.71 -7.30 -4.13
C LYS A 347 -9.20 -7.05 -4.23
N ALA A 348 -8.74 -5.81 -4.11
CA ALA A 348 -7.32 -5.48 -4.10
C ALA A 348 -6.59 -6.09 -2.88
N ALA A 349 -7.23 -6.07 -1.70
CA ALA A 349 -6.71 -6.64 -0.47
C ALA A 349 -6.53 -8.17 -0.55
N ILE A 350 -7.48 -8.87 -1.20
CA ILE A 350 -7.37 -10.31 -1.50
C ILE A 350 -6.18 -10.59 -2.43
N LYS A 351 -5.90 -9.70 -3.39
CA LYS A 351 -4.70 -9.78 -4.25
C LYS A 351 -3.43 -9.26 -3.54
N ASN A 352 -3.42 -9.30 -2.22
CA ASN A 352 -2.31 -8.95 -1.35
C ASN A 352 -1.83 -7.49 -1.42
N ASP A 353 -2.67 -6.54 -1.84
CA ASP A 353 -2.28 -5.13 -1.79
C ASP A 353 -2.26 -4.59 -0.35
N ARG A 354 -1.06 -4.27 0.16
CA ARG A 354 -0.86 -3.74 1.52
C ARG A 354 -1.75 -2.54 1.85
N SER A 355 -1.84 -1.57 0.94
CA SER A 355 -2.60 -0.33 1.19
C SER A 355 -4.10 -0.61 1.20
N ALA A 356 -4.57 -1.48 0.30
CA ALA A 356 -5.96 -1.89 0.29
C ALA A 356 -6.34 -2.72 1.52
N GLN A 357 -5.45 -3.57 2.04
CA GLN A 357 -5.67 -4.30 3.30
C GLN A 357 -5.87 -3.32 4.48
N TYR A 358 -5.02 -2.31 4.61
CA TYR A 358 -5.18 -1.25 5.61
C TYR A 358 -6.53 -0.51 5.44
N LEU A 359 -6.85 -0.04 4.22
CA LEU A 359 -8.09 0.71 3.97
C LEU A 359 -9.34 -0.14 4.25
N THR A 360 -9.32 -1.41 3.81
CA THR A 360 -10.42 -2.36 4.05
C THR A 360 -10.58 -2.65 5.54
N ALA A 361 -9.49 -2.72 6.31
CA ALA A 361 -9.53 -2.87 7.76
C ALA A 361 -10.24 -1.70 8.44
N ILE A 362 -9.94 -0.46 8.02
CA ILE A 362 -10.61 0.75 8.50
C ILE A 362 -12.11 0.73 8.15
N MET A 363 -12.46 0.29 6.94
CA MET A 363 -13.86 0.17 6.52
C MET A 363 -14.63 -0.86 7.35
N PHE A 364 -14.03 -2.02 7.66
CA PHE A 364 -14.60 -3.00 8.58
C PHE A 364 -14.74 -2.46 10.01
N LEU A 365 -13.77 -1.69 10.50
CA LEU A 365 -13.82 -1.13 11.84
C LEU A 365 -14.97 -0.12 11.97
N LYS A 366 -15.14 0.74 10.96
CA LYS A 366 -16.14 1.82 10.97
C LYS A 366 -17.51 1.43 10.43
N GLY A 367 -17.64 0.24 9.86
CA GLY A 367 -18.88 -0.18 9.19
C GLY A 367 -19.21 0.64 7.94
N VAL A 368 -18.20 1.15 7.23
CA VAL A 368 -18.40 1.97 6.02
C VAL A 368 -18.36 1.06 4.79
N GLY A 369 -19.49 0.94 4.10
CA GLY A 369 -19.60 0.08 2.90
C GLY A 369 -19.61 -1.43 3.19
N THR A 370 -19.62 -1.79 4.46
CA THR A 370 -19.61 -3.16 4.99
C THR A 370 -20.15 -3.12 6.43
N PRO A 371 -20.76 -4.19 6.97
CA PRO A 371 -21.07 -4.24 8.40
C PRO A 371 -19.82 -4.10 9.27
N VAL A 372 -19.98 -3.51 10.47
CA VAL A 372 -18.90 -3.42 11.46
C VAL A 372 -18.40 -4.83 11.79
N SER A 373 -17.09 -5.04 11.73
CA SER A 373 -16.47 -6.31 12.08
C SER A 373 -15.05 -6.11 12.59
N ALA A 374 -14.90 -6.04 13.91
CA ALA A 374 -13.60 -5.95 14.57
C ALA A 374 -12.66 -7.14 14.23
N LYS A 375 -13.22 -8.35 14.01
CA LYS A 375 -12.44 -9.52 13.59
C LYS A 375 -11.81 -9.32 12.22
N ASN A 376 -12.61 -9.07 11.19
CA ASN A 376 -12.10 -8.84 9.82
C ASN A 376 -11.17 -7.61 9.74
N ALA A 377 -11.44 -6.57 10.54
CA ALA A 377 -10.55 -5.42 10.67
C ALA A 377 -9.18 -5.84 11.23
N PHE A 378 -9.16 -6.56 12.35
CA PHE A 378 -7.94 -7.08 12.96
C PHE A 378 -7.15 -7.97 11.98
N ASP A 379 -7.81 -8.94 11.34
CA ASP A 379 -7.17 -9.85 10.38
C ASP A 379 -6.54 -9.08 9.20
N SER A 380 -7.23 -8.05 8.71
CA SER A 380 -6.74 -7.22 7.60
C SER A 380 -5.58 -6.32 8.04
N PHE A 381 -5.62 -5.74 9.25
CA PHE A 381 -4.49 -4.99 9.80
C PHE A 381 -3.27 -5.88 10.03
N VAL A 382 -3.44 -7.11 10.52
CA VAL A 382 -2.33 -8.05 10.70
C VAL A 382 -1.68 -8.39 9.36
N LYS A 383 -2.47 -8.63 8.30
CA LYS A 383 -1.95 -8.86 6.94
C LYS A 383 -1.13 -7.66 6.44
N ALA A 384 -1.66 -6.45 6.58
CA ALA A 384 -0.95 -5.23 6.15
C ALA A 384 0.32 -4.98 6.98
N MET A 385 0.25 -5.19 8.30
CA MET A 385 1.37 -5.09 9.23
C MET A 385 2.50 -6.07 8.86
N ASN A 386 2.18 -7.31 8.51
CA ASN A 386 3.16 -8.32 8.10
C ASN A 386 3.85 -7.96 6.77
N GLN A 387 3.25 -7.07 5.98
CA GLN A 387 3.87 -6.45 4.79
C GLN A 387 4.59 -5.14 5.09
N GLY A 388 4.81 -4.82 6.37
CA GLY A 388 5.53 -3.62 6.81
C GLY A 388 4.66 -2.37 7.01
N ASP A 389 3.32 -2.48 6.99
CA ASP A 389 2.45 -1.32 7.23
C ASP A 389 2.47 -0.89 8.70
N ARG A 390 3.07 0.27 8.96
CA ARG A 390 3.32 0.76 10.32
C ARG A 390 2.07 1.33 10.99
N LEU A 391 1.13 1.88 10.21
CA LEU A 391 -0.17 2.33 10.74
C LEU A 391 -1.01 1.14 11.18
N SER A 392 -1.05 0.06 10.39
CA SER A 392 -1.70 -1.19 10.75
C SER A 392 -1.09 -1.79 12.01
N LYS A 393 0.25 -1.72 12.15
CA LYS A 393 0.91 -2.12 13.40
C LYS A 393 0.43 -1.33 14.60
N ALA A 394 0.25 -0.02 14.46
CA ALA A 394 -0.32 0.82 15.51
C ALA A 394 -1.77 0.44 15.82
N TRP A 395 -2.61 0.22 14.80
CA TRP A 395 -3.99 -0.24 14.97
C TRP A 395 -4.09 -1.59 15.67
N VAL A 396 -3.26 -2.56 15.32
CA VAL A 396 -3.18 -3.86 16.04
C VAL A 396 -2.84 -3.63 17.51
N GLY A 397 -1.88 -2.74 17.79
CA GLY A 397 -1.54 -2.36 19.16
C GLY A 397 -2.69 -1.73 19.93
N LEU A 398 -3.43 -0.81 19.30
CA LEU A 398 -4.64 -0.21 19.86
C LEU A 398 -5.74 -1.26 20.12
N MET A 399 -5.95 -2.21 19.20
CA MET A 399 -6.95 -3.27 19.37
C MET A 399 -6.63 -4.23 20.52
N PHE A 400 -5.35 -4.57 20.73
CA PHE A 400 -4.93 -5.33 21.92
C PHE A 400 -5.11 -4.51 23.20
N PHE A 401 -4.84 -3.21 23.14
CA PHE A 401 -5.06 -2.31 24.27
C PHE A 401 -6.54 -2.25 24.66
N ASP A 402 -7.44 -2.08 23.69
CA ASP A 402 -8.89 -2.00 23.92
C ASP A 402 -9.48 -3.34 24.43
N LYS A 403 -8.83 -4.47 24.17
CA LYS A 403 -9.18 -5.80 24.72
C LYS A 403 -8.67 -6.06 26.13
N GLY A 404 -7.85 -5.18 26.70
CA GLY A 404 -7.23 -5.34 28.01
C GLY A 404 -5.84 -5.99 28.00
N ASP A 405 -5.33 -6.42 26.83
CA ASP A 405 -3.98 -6.95 26.65
C ASP A 405 -2.94 -5.83 26.53
N HIS A 406 -2.91 -4.93 27.52
CA HIS A 406 -2.15 -3.69 27.49
C HIS A 406 -0.66 -3.90 27.21
N GLN A 407 -0.06 -4.97 27.72
CA GLN A 407 1.37 -5.27 27.49
C GLN A 407 1.65 -5.57 26.01
N ILE A 408 0.81 -6.39 25.37
CA ILE A 408 0.95 -6.74 23.95
C ILE A 408 0.68 -5.49 23.11
N GLY A 409 -0.39 -4.74 23.43
CA GLY A 409 -0.74 -3.51 22.75
C GLY A 409 0.38 -2.47 22.78
N LEU A 410 0.98 -2.23 23.95
CA LEU A 410 2.10 -1.29 24.12
C LEU A 410 3.34 -1.71 23.34
N ASN A 411 3.64 -3.02 23.26
CA ASN A 411 4.77 -3.51 22.48
C ASN A 411 4.60 -3.19 20.98
N TYR A 412 3.40 -3.40 20.43
CA TYR A 412 3.09 -3.06 19.04
C TYR A 412 3.15 -1.54 18.81
N LEU A 413 2.56 -0.74 19.70
CA LEU A 413 2.55 0.73 19.61
C LEU A 413 3.95 1.31 19.70
N LEU A 414 4.78 0.86 20.66
CA LEU A 414 6.15 1.32 20.81
C LEU A 414 6.98 0.97 19.59
N SER A 415 6.84 -0.26 19.09
CA SER A 415 7.54 -0.68 17.88
C SER A 415 7.09 0.13 16.66
N ALA A 416 5.80 0.41 16.52
CA ALA A 416 5.26 1.26 15.46
C ALA A 416 5.74 2.72 15.60
N TRP A 417 5.90 3.23 16.82
CA TRP A 417 6.36 4.60 17.07
C TRP A 417 7.87 4.79 16.79
N ILE A 418 8.70 3.85 17.27
CA ILE A 418 10.17 3.88 17.09
C ILE A 418 10.51 3.81 15.61
N HIS A 419 9.92 2.84 14.91
CA HIS A 419 10.20 2.60 13.50
C HIS A 419 9.27 3.42 12.58
N GLY A 420 8.30 4.13 13.13
CA GLY A 420 7.31 4.94 12.42
C GLY A 420 7.87 6.26 11.91
N ASP A 421 7.25 6.76 10.84
CA ASP A 421 7.42 8.14 10.42
C ASP A 421 6.61 9.10 11.31
N GLN A 422 6.66 10.39 11.02
CA GLN A 422 5.93 11.40 11.78
C GLN A 422 4.41 11.17 11.75
N THR A 423 3.88 10.63 10.66
CA THR A 423 2.44 10.33 10.50
C THR A 423 1.99 9.29 11.51
N VAL A 424 2.73 8.18 11.62
CA VAL A 424 2.43 7.11 12.60
C VAL A 424 2.50 7.64 14.02
N ARG A 425 3.49 8.48 14.33
CA ARG A 425 3.63 9.09 15.68
C ARG A 425 2.48 10.03 15.99
N ASN A 426 2.09 10.89 15.04
CA ASN A 426 0.96 11.79 15.19
C ASN A 426 -0.34 11.01 15.39
N PHE A 427 -0.54 9.94 14.61
CA PHE A 427 -1.69 9.04 14.75
C PHE A 427 -1.78 8.47 16.17
N ILE A 428 -0.70 7.85 16.66
CA ILE A 428 -0.66 7.30 18.03
C ILE A 428 -0.95 8.38 19.07
N ASN A 429 -0.41 9.59 18.90
CA ASN A 429 -0.62 10.70 19.84
C ASN A 429 -2.08 11.20 19.86
N ILE A 430 -2.74 11.29 18.70
CA ILE A 430 -4.14 11.69 18.58
C ILE A 430 -5.05 10.63 19.19
N GLU A 431 -4.82 9.36 18.85
CA GLU A 431 -5.57 8.22 19.39
C GLU A 431 -5.42 8.09 20.91
N ARG A 432 -4.24 8.41 21.43
CA ARG A 432 -3.98 8.54 22.87
C ARG A 432 -4.80 9.67 23.49
N ALA A 433 -4.76 10.86 22.90
CA ALA A 433 -5.49 12.01 23.42
C ALA A 433 -7.01 11.76 23.43
N ALA A 434 -7.55 11.17 22.36
CA ALA A 434 -8.96 10.82 22.25
C ALA A 434 -9.42 9.86 23.37
N ARG A 435 -8.64 8.81 23.64
CA ARG A 435 -8.95 7.84 24.71
C ARG A 435 -8.84 8.41 26.13
N HIS A 436 -8.06 9.47 26.35
CA HIS A 436 -7.96 10.15 27.65
C HIS A 436 -9.06 11.18 27.92
N ILE A 437 -9.58 11.84 26.87
CA ILE A 437 -10.50 12.97 27.02
C ILE A 437 -11.96 12.50 27.17
N ALA A 438 -12.36 11.39 26.53
CA ALA A 438 -13.71 10.84 26.66
C ALA A 438 -13.78 9.34 26.29
N PRO A 439 -13.62 8.41 27.25
CA PRO A 439 -13.69 6.98 26.98
C PRO A 439 -15.07 6.54 26.44
N GLU A 440 -16.16 7.22 26.83
CA GLU A 440 -17.53 6.85 26.41
C GLU A 440 -17.89 7.26 24.98
N LEU A 441 -17.16 8.23 24.39
CA LEU A 441 -17.35 8.64 22.99
C LEU A 441 -16.64 7.72 21.99
N PHE A 442 -15.82 6.77 22.48
CA PHE A 442 -14.98 5.90 21.65
C PHE A 442 -15.75 4.69 21.06
N ILE A 443 -16.89 4.32 21.64
CA ILE A 443 -17.71 3.20 21.14
C ILE A 443 -18.63 3.62 19.98
N GLN A 444 -18.83 4.93 19.75
CA GLN A 444 -19.77 5.47 18.75
C GLN A 444 -19.12 6.20 17.56
N ARG A 445 -17.79 6.23 17.43
CA ARG A 445 -17.06 6.85 16.29
C ARG A 445 -16.24 5.82 15.53
#